data_AF-A0A527YG53-F1
#
_entry.id   AF-A0A527YG53-F1
#
_cell.length_a   1.000
_cell.length_b   1.000
_cell.length_c   1.000
_cell.angle_alpha   90.00
_cell.angle_beta   90.00
_cell.angle_gamma   90.00
#
_symmetry.space_group_name_H-M   'P 1'
#
loop_
_entity.id
_entity.type
_entity.pdbx_description
1 polymer ?
#
loop_
_entity_poly.entity_id
_entity_poly.type
_entity_poly.pdbx_seq_one_letter_code
_entity_poly.pdbx_strand_id
1 'polypeptide(L)' 'SGQVAFPGGTIDPSDASPEAAALRETFEEIGLGQDRVEIIGRMPDYVSGSGYRIAPVLGIVRPGFSLTLNSEEVDAAFE' A
#
# COMPACT_ATOMS: atom_id res chain seq x y z
N SER A 1 -15.12 -5.44 6.86
CA SER A 1 -14.69 -4.92 8.18
C SER A 1 -14.26 -3.47 8.00
N GLY A 2 -14.72 -2.53 8.83
CA GLY A 2 -14.36 -1.10 8.72
C GLY A 2 -13.11 -0.72 9.52
N GLN A 3 -12.00 -1.42 9.31
CA GLN A 3 -10.72 -1.11 9.97
C GLN A 3 -10.00 -0.03 9.17
N VAL A 4 -9.31 0.90 9.86
CA VAL A 4 -8.40 1.85 9.21
C VAL A 4 -7.05 1.16 9.03
N ALA A 5 -6.51 1.20 7.81
CA ALA A 5 -5.22 0.63 7.47
C ALA A 5 -4.49 1.52 6.45
N PHE A 6 -3.19 1.30 6.31
CA PHE A 6 -2.45 1.80 5.14
C PHE A 6 -2.74 0.91 3.94
N PRO A 7 -2.62 1.44 2.70
CA PRO A 7 -2.76 0.62 1.51
C PRO A 7 -1.76 -0.54 1.51
N GLY A 8 -2.19 -1.70 1.02
CA GLY A 8 -1.35 -2.88 0.95
C GLY A 8 -2.09 -4.19 1.10
N GLY A 9 -1.45 -5.26 0.62
CA GLY A 9 -2.03 -6.59 0.60
C GLY A 9 -0.98 -7.69 0.61
N THR A 10 -1.34 -8.82 0.01
CA THR A 10 -0.45 -9.99 -0.04
C THR A 10 0.61 -9.78 -1.11
N ILE A 11 1.86 -10.14 -0.81
CA ILE A 11 2.92 -10.17 -1.83
C ILE A 11 2.63 -11.35 -2.76
N ASP A 12 2.37 -11.06 -4.03
CA ASP A 12 2.12 -12.09 -5.02
C ASP A 12 3.42 -12.74 -5.50
N PRO A 13 3.38 -14.00 -5.98
CA PRO A 13 4.56 -14.66 -6.54
C PRO A 13 5.19 -13.94 -7.73
N SER A 14 4.42 -13.09 -8.42
CA SER A 14 4.90 -12.24 -9.52
C SER A 14 5.51 -10.92 -9.08
N ASP A 15 5.33 -10.51 -7.82
CA ASP A 15 5.91 -9.28 -7.31
C ASP A 15 7.42 -9.44 -7.16
N ALA A 16 8.18 -8.56 -7.81
CA ALA A 16 9.64 -8.61 -7.78
C ALA A 16 10.21 -8.32 -6.38
N SER A 17 9.44 -7.63 -5.53
CA SER A 17 9.78 -7.33 -4.13
C SER A 17 8.55 -6.88 -3.34
N PRO A 18 8.63 -6.82 -1.99
CA PRO A 18 7.63 -6.16 -1.15
C PRO A 18 7.30 -4.71 -1.54
N GLU A 19 8.27 -3.95 -2.04
CA GLU A 19 8.02 -2.61 -2.58
C GLU A 19 7.15 -2.64 -3.83
N ALA A 20 7.38 -3.61 -4.72
CA ALA A 20 6.54 -3.78 -5.91
C ALA A 20 5.10 -4.14 -5.52
N ALA A 21 4.93 -5.04 -4.55
CA ALA A 21 3.61 -5.38 -4.00
C ALA A 21 2.92 -4.14 -3.39
N ALA A 22 3.62 -3.36 -2.54
CA ALA A 22 3.06 -2.17 -1.93
C ALA A 22 2.60 -1.13 -2.97
N LEU A 23 3.38 -0.92 -4.04
CA LEU A 23 3.01 -0.01 -5.14
C LEU A 23 1.82 -0.54 -5.96
N ARG A 24 1.78 -1.84 -6.24
CA ARG A 24 0.66 -2.48 -6.95
C ARG A 24 -0.63 -2.32 -6.14
N GLU A 25 -0.63 -2.73 -4.89
CA GLU A 25 -1.78 -2.67 -3.99
C GLU A 25 -2.25 -1.21 -3.79
N THR A 26 -1.31 -0.27 -3.60
CA THR A 26 -1.63 1.16 -3.53
C THR A 26 -2.34 1.66 -4.79
N PHE A 27 -1.94 1.17 -5.97
CA PHE A 27 -2.62 1.51 -7.22
C PHE A 27 -3.99 0.83 -7.33
N GLU A 28 -4.10 -0.45 -6.97
CA GLU A 28 -5.35 -1.23 -7.02
C GLU A 28 -6.41 -0.67 -6.07
N GLU A 29 -6.04 -0.34 -4.84
CA GLU A 29 -6.95 0.09 -3.78
C GLU A 29 -7.40 1.56 -3.91
N ILE A 30 -6.47 2.47 -4.24
CA ILE A 30 -6.73 3.92 -4.20
C ILE A 30 -6.35 4.67 -5.49
N GLY A 31 -5.90 3.96 -6.53
CA GLY A 31 -5.59 4.55 -7.84
C GLY A 31 -4.35 5.43 -7.87
N LEU A 32 -3.53 5.43 -6.81
CA LEU A 32 -2.34 6.27 -6.74
C LEU A 32 -1.21 5.65 -7.57
N GLY A 33 -0.88 6.29 -8.69
CA GLY A 33 0.17 5.84 -9.59
C GLY A 33 1.56 5.81 -8.95
N GLN A 34 2.35 4.79 -9.28
CA GLN A 34 3.73 4.63 -8.78
C GLN A 34 4.65 5.81 -9.11
N ASP A 35 4.37 6.57 -10.17
CA ASP A 35 5.10 7.79 -10.54
C ASP A 35 4.93 8.93 -9.53
N ARG A 36 3.91 8.82 -8.65
CA ARG A 36 3.65 9.76 -7.55
C ARG A 36 4.32 9.35 -6.26
N VAL A 37 4.89 8.16 -6.16
CA VAL A 37 5.48 7.64 -4.93
C VAL A 37 6.99 7.52 -5.08
N GLU A 38 7.72 8.21 -4.22
CA GLU A 38 9.17 8.04 -4.06
C GLU A 38 9.43 7.14 -2.87
N ILE A 39 9.87 5.89 -3.12
CA ILE A 39 10.23 4.97 -2.04
C ILE A 39 11.52 5.43 -1.38
N ILE A 40 11.46 5.62 -0.06
CA ILE A 40 12.61 5.97 0.78
C ILE A 40 13.31 4.71 1.28
N GLY A 41 12.54 3.66 1.58
CA GLY A 41 13.07 2.36 1.96
C GLY A 41 12.06 1.49 2.68
N ARG A 42 12.53 0.32 3.11
CA ARG A 42 11.75 -0.62 3.90
C ARG A 42 12.06 -0.47 5.39
N MET A 43 11.03 -0.46 6.21
CA MET A 43 11.16 -0.54 7.67
C MET A 43 11.37 -2.00 8.11
N PRO A 44 11.83 -2.24 9.35
CA PRO A 44 11.91 -3.60 9.87
C PRO A 44 10.54 -4.31 9.79
N ASP A 45 10.57 -5.60 9.46
CA ASP A 45 9.37 -6.42 9.40
C ASP A 45 8.61 -6.38 10.74
N TYR A 46 7.29 -6.28 10.65
CA TYR A 46 6.39 -6.30 11.79
C TYR A 46 5.61 -7.61 11.81
N VAL A 47 5.56 -8.28 12.96
CA VAL A 47 4.72 -9.47 13.15
C VAL A 47 3.44 -9.05 13.86
N SER A 48 2.30 -9.18 13.18
CA SER A 48 1.00 -8.82 13.74
C SER A 48 0.59 -9.78 14.86
N GLY A 49 -0.31 -9.34 15.73
CA GLY A 49 -0.91 -10.21 16.76
C GLY A 49 -1.68 -11.42 16.21
N SER A 50 -2.02 -11.39 14.91
CA SER A 50 -2.64 -12.49 14.17
C SER A 50 -1.64 -13.41 13.46
N GLY A 51 -0.33 -13.16 13.58
CA GLY A 51 0.74 -14.02 13.06
C GLY A 51 1.20 -13.73 11.63
N TYR A 52 0.76 -12.62 11.03
CA TYR A 52 1.24 -12.20 9.72
C TYR A 52 2.56 -11.44 9.84
N ARG A 53 3.50 -11.73 8.93
CA ARG A 53 4.72 -10.92 8.76
C ARG A 53 4.43 -9.85 7.71
N ILE A 54 4.49 -8.60 8.13
CA ILE A 54 4.23 -7.42 7.32
C ILE A 54 5.57 -6.75 7.03
N ALA A 55 5.81 -6.39 5.76
CA ALA A 55 6.99 -5.68 5.30
C ALA A 55 6.61 -4.22 5.00
N PRO A 56 6.79 -3.26 5.93
CA PRO A 56 6.32 -1.90 5.74
C PRO A 56 7.25 -1.13 4.80
N VAL A 57 6.67 -0.48 3.79
CA VAL A 57 7.40 0.32 2.80
C VAL A 57 7.11 1.79 3.04
N LEU A 58 8.16 2.59 3.28
CA LEU A 58 8.04 4.04 3.47
C LEU A 58 8.23 4.75 2.13
N GLY A 59 7.24 5.54 1.74
CA GLY A 59 7.29 6.37 0.54
C GLY A 59 6.83 7.80 0.80
N ILE A 60 7.34 8.74 0.00
CA ILE A 60 6.86 10.11 -0.07
C ILE A 60 5.92 10.23 -1.27
N VAL A 61 4.69 10.71 -1.03
CA VAL A 61 3.72 10.98 -2.09
C VAL A 61 3.89 12.41 -2.60
N ARG A 62 4.12 12.56 -3.90
CA ARG A 62 4.18 13.86 -4.57
C ARG A 62 2.76 14.43 -4.72
N PRO A 63 2.54 15.72 -4.41
CA PRO A 63 1.21 16.32 -4.48
C PRO A 63 0.66 16.39 -5.91
N GLY A 64 -0.62 16.77 -6.02
CA GLY A 64 -1.30 16.95 -7.32
C GLY A 64 -1.77 15.62 -7.93
N PHE A 65 -2.35 14.76 -7.10
CA PHE A 65 -3.02 13.51 -7.48
C PHE A 65 -4.51 13.58 -7.11
N SER A 66 -5.30 12.72 -7.74
CA SER A 66 -6.67 12.43 -7.33
C SER A 66 -6.75 10.93 -7.08
N LEU A 67 -7.40 10.53 -5.99
CA LEU A 67 -7.60 9.12 -5.68
C LEU A 67 -8.80 8.56 -6.46
N THR A 68 -8.67 7.31 -6.90
CA THR A 68 -9.76 6.51 -7.45
C THR A 68 -9.88 5.28 -6.58
N LEU A 69 -10.83 5.28 -5.64
CA LEU A 69 -10.98 4.19 -4.68
C LEU A 69 -11.63 2.98 -5.34
N ASN A 70 -11.05 1.80 -5.13
CA ASN A 70 -11.69 0.54 -5.46
C ASN A 70 -12.76 0.22 -4.40
N SER A 71 -14.04 0.39 -4.78
CA SER A 71 -15.16 0.20 -3.86
C SER A 71 -15.36 -1.24 -3.36
N GLU A 72 -14.70 -2.23 -3.99
CA GLU A 72 -14.73 -3.61 -3.51
C GLU A 72 -13.87 -3.81 -2.24
N GLU A 73 -12.89 -2.94 -2.03
CA GLU A 73 -11.87 -3.06 -0.97
C GLU A 73 -11.83 -1.85 -0.03
N VAL A 74 -12.05 -0.65 -0.55
CA VAL A 74 -11.88 0.63 0.16
C VAL A 74 -13.19 1.44 0.17
N ASP A 75 -13.70 1.68 1.38
CA ASP A 75 -14.92 2.48 1.61
C ASP A 75 -14.62 4.00 1.65
N ALA A 76 -13.46 4.39 2.19
CA ALA A 76 -13.05 5.79 2.30
C ALA A 76 -11.53 5.96 2.39
N ALA A 77 -11.02 7.12 1.97
CA ALA A 77 -9.63 7.55 2.14
C ALA A 77 -9.59 9.00 2.67
N PHE A 78 -8.56 9.32 3.45
CA PHE A 78 -8.37 10.64 4.07
C PHE A 78 -6.89 10.97 4.23
N GLU A 79 -6.56 12.26 4.39
CA GLU A 79 -5.21 12.81 4.63
C GLU A 79 -5.08 13.49 6.00
#